data_AF-A0A7S1W1U4-F1
#
_entry.id   AF-A0A7S1W1U4-F1
#
_cell.length_a   1.000
_cell.length_b   1.000
_cell.length_c   1.000
_cell.angle_alpha   90.00
_cell.angle_beta   90.00
_cell.angle_gamma   90.00
#
_symmetry.space_group_name_H-M   'P 1'
#
loop_
_entity.id
_entity.type
_entity.pdbx_description
1 polymer ?
#
loop_
_entity_poly.entity_id
_entity_poly.type
_entity_poly.pdbx_seq_one_letter_code
_entity_poly.pdbx_strand_id
1 'polypeptide(L)'
;EEEEAEAERKRKEEEEAAAEAERKRQEEEAAKPKDFSLTVRILRATGVTTTGEASGADTYCVARLGDQKYTTPAIEDSSEPSWTGAEHTFKVTDPKADELILRLWDQDDWTDDDKLASVTVKLRAIGLKDGEFISRRLRMYKHEGANQGRCDLYVELQSHGFPAGAD
;
A
#
# COMPACT_ATOMS: atom_id res chain seq x y z
N GLU A 1 6.58 -15.48 -56.99
CA GLU A 1 6.68 -14.06 -56.61
C GLU A 1 5.33 -13.48 -56.21
N GLU A 2 4.34 -13.36 -57.10
CA GLU A 2 3.04 -12.74 -56.75
C GLU A 2 2.24 -13.56 -55.72
N GLU A 3 2.16 -14.87 -55.90
CA GLU A 3 1.50 -15.81 -54.98
C GLU A 3 2.19 -15.85 -53.60
N GLU A 4 3.50 -15.64 -53.58
CA GLU A 4 4.33 -15.64 -52.37
C GLU A 4 4.14 -14.34 -51.58
N ALA A 5 4.06 -13.21 -52.29
CA ALA A 5 3.72 -11.91 -51.70
C ALA A 5 2.28 -11.85 -51.18
N GLU A 6 1.34 -12.51 -51.85
CA GLU A 6 -0.05 -12.63 -51.40
C GLU A 6 -0.16 -13.50 -50.13
N ALA A 7 0.57 -14.63 -50.09
CA ALA A 7 0.64 -15.50 -48.93
C ALA A 7 1.27 -14.79 -47.71
N GLU A 8 2.31 -13.98 -47.91
CA GLU A 8 2.96 -13.20 -46.85
C GLU A 8 2.01 -12.12 -46.29
N ARG A 9 1.29 -11.40 -47.16
CA ARG A 9 0.29 -10.41 -46.74
C ARG A 9 -0.82 -11.05 -45.91
N LYS A 10 -1.34 -12.19 -46.37
CA LYS A 10 -2.40 -12.92 -45.68
C LYS A 10 -1.96 -13.40 -44.30
N ARG A 11 -0.72 -13.88 -44.17
CA ARG A 11 -0.12 -14.26 -42.88
C ARG A 11 0.00 -13.08 -41.92
N LYS A 12 0.44 -11.93 -42.44
CA LYS A 12 0.62 -10.72 -41.66
C LYS A 12 -0.72 -10.16 -41.15
N GLU A 13 -1.74 -10.19 -42.00
CA GLU A 13 -3.13 -9.87 -41.61
C GLU A 13 -3.66 -10.83 -40.54
N GLU A 14 -3.42 -12.14 -40.66
CA GLU A 14 -3.82 -13.12 -39.64
C GLU A 14 -3.11 -12.87 -38.30
N GLU A 15 -1.82 -12.54 -38.34
CA GLU A 15 -1.02 -12.24 -37.14
C GLU A 15 -1.47 -10.94 -36.46
N GLU A 16 -1.72 -9.87 -37.23
CA GLU A 16 -2.28 -8.62 -36.71
C GLU A 16 -3.68 -8.82 -36.15
N ALA A 17 -4.54 -9.58 -36.82
CA ALA A 17 -5.88 -9.89 -36.34
C ALA A 17 -5.85 -10.72 -35.04
N ALA A 18 -4.93 -11.68 -34.92
CA ALA A 18 -4.73 -12.46 -33.71
C ALA A 18 -4.22 -11.57 -32.54
N ALA A 19 -3.26 -10.68 -32.81
CA ALA A 19 -2.75 -9.74 -31.83
C ALA A 19 -3.81 -8.73 -31.36
N GLU A 20 -4.64 -8.22 -32.27
CA GLU A 20 -5.76 -7.33 -31.93
C GLU A 20 -6.84 -8.06 -31.12
N ALA A 21 -7.19 -9.28 -31.51
CA ALA A 21 -8.16 -10.10 -30.78
C ALA A 21 -7.67 -10.42 -29.35
N GLU A 22 -6.38 -10.70 -29.18
CA GLU A 22 -5.78 -10.91 -27.86
C GLU A 22 -5.80 -9.64 -27.01
N ARG A 23 -5.44 -8.48 -27.60
CA ARG A 23 -5.57 -7.17 -26.92
C ARG A 23 -6.99 -6.88 -26.48
N LYS A 24 -7.98 -7.03 -27.36
CA LYS A 24 -9.41 -6.82 -27.04
C LYS A 24 -9.87 -7.74 -25.93
N ARG A 25 -9.48 -9.02 -25.97
CA ARG A 25 -9.82 -10.00 -24.93
C ARG A 25 -9.20 -9.62 -23.58
N GLN A 26 -7.95 -9.16 -23.57
CA GLN A 26 -7.29 -8.67 -22.36
C GLN A 26 -7.97 -7.41 -21.80
N GLU A 27 -8.39 -6.49 -22.66
CA GLU A 27 -9.09 -5.25 -22.27
C GLU A 27 -10.47 -5.55 -21.69
N GLU A 28 -11.23 -6.47 -22.30
CA GLU A 28 -12.55 -6.89 -21.81
C GLU A 28 -12.46 -7.68 -20.49
N GLU A 29 -11.41 -8.49 -20.32
CA GLU A 29 -11.14 -9.18 -19.06
C GLU A 29 -10.66 -8.22 -17.95
N ALA A 30 -9.93 -7.16 -18.31
CA ALA A 30 -9.56 -6.09 -17.40
C ALA A 30 -10.76 -5.20 -17.03
N ALA A 31 -11.76 -5.06 -17.93
CA ALA A 31 -12.96 -4.26 -17.72
C ALA A 31 -14.02 -4.93 -16.83
N LYS A 32 -13.90 -6.24 -16.53
CA LYS A 32 -14.77 -6.88 -15.54
C LYS A 32 -14.49 -6.30 -14.15
N PRO A 33 -15.53 -5.91 -13.38
CA PRO A 33 -15.33 -5.43 -12.02
C PRO A 33 -14.71 -6.56 -11.19
N LYS A 34 -13.46 -6.36 -10.79
CA LYS A 34 -12.76 -7.23 -9.84
C LYS A 34 -12.73 -6.46 -8.51
N ASP A 35 -13.48 -6.94 -7.53
CA ASP A 35 -13.48 -6.35 -6.19
C ASP A 35 -12.18 -6.73 -5.47
N PHE A 36 -11.14 -5.91 -5.63
CA PHE A 36 -9.90 -6.05 -4.88
C PHE A 36 -10.05 -5.37 -3.51
N SER A 37 -9.53 -6.01 -2.46
CA SER A 37 -9.44 -5.36 -1.15
C SER A 37 -8.15 -5.68 -0.43
N LEU A 38 -7.77 -4.77 0.47
CA LEU A 38 -6.57 -4.86 1.29
C LEU A 38 -6.96 -4.67 2.76
N THR A 39 -6.82 -5.73 3.55
CA THR A 39 -6.94 -5.64 4.99
C THR A 39 -5.60 -5.26 5.60
N VAL A 40 -5.60 -4.19 6.38
CA VAL A 40 -4.43 -3.64 7.06
C VAL A 40 -4.66 -3.73 8.56
N ARG A 41 -3.74 -4.39 9.25
CA ARG A 41 -3.65 -4.41 10.72
C ARG A 41 -2.44 -3.61 11.15
N ILE A 42 -2.67 -2.58 11.95
CA ILE A 42 -1.59 -1.77 12.52
C ILE A 42 -1.33 -2.31 13.92
N LEU A 43 -0.17 -2.94 14.14
CA LEU A 43 0.09 -3.64 15.41
C LEU A 43 0.74 -2.71 16.43
N ARG A 44 1.91 -2.17 16.08
CA ARG A 44 2.71 -1.32 16.97
C ARG A 44 3.76 -0.53 16.22
N ALA A 45 4.26 0.53 16.83
CA ALA A 45 5.46 1.23 16.38
C ALA A 45 6.56 1.13 17.44
N THR A 46 7.81 1.35 17.04
CA THR A 46 8.96 1.38 17.95
C THR A 46 9.93 2.48 17.56
N GLY A 47 10.55 3.14 18.56
CA GLY A 47 11.47 4.25 18.31
C GLY A 47 10.74 5.54 17.93
N VAL A 48 9.46 5.64 18.31
CA VAL A 48 8.69 6.87 18.20
C VAL A 48 9.18 7.79 19.31
N THR A 49 9.73 8.95 18.95
CA THR A 49 10.20 9.94 19.91
C THR A 49 9.98 11.31 19.29
N THR A 50 9.51 12.25 20.09
CA THR A 50 9.39 13.67 19.75
C THR A 50 10.74 14.36 19.95
N THR A 51 10.92 15.51 19.30
CA THR A 51 12.17 16.27 19.37
C THR A 51 12.33 16.95 20.73
N GLY A 52 13.10 16.34 21.63
CA GLY A 52 13.64 17.02 22.81
C GLY A 52 13.09 16.57 24.15
N GLU A 53 12.15 15.64 24.18
CA GLU A 53 11.59 15.12 25.42
C GLU A 53 11.92 13.63 25.64
N ALA A 54 12.11 13.28 26.92
CA ALA A 54 12.25 11.90 27.38
C ALA A 54 10.89 11.27 27.73
N SER A 55 9.82 12.07 27.74
CA SER A 55 8.40 11.68 27.74
C SER A 55 8.04 11.12 26.37
N GLY A 56 7.17 10.11 26.32
CA GLY A 56 6.67 9.54 25.08
C GLY A 56 5.79 10.53 24.30
N ALA A 57 5.41 10.12 23.09
CA ALA A 57 4.52 10.89 22.21
C ALA A 57 3.11 10.28 22.23
N ASP A 58 2.09 11.11 22.08
CA ASP A 58 0.68 10.69 22.01
C ASP A 58 0.39 10.17 20.60
N THR A 59 0.87 8.96 20.35
CA THR A 59 1.07 8.50 18.98
C THR A 59 -0.20 7.85 18.42
N TYR A 60 -0.60 8.29 17.23
CA TYR A 60 -1.57 7.58 16.41
C TYR A 60 -1.07 7.37 14.97
N CYS A 61 -1.63 6.37 14.29
CA CYS A 61 -1.30 6.05 12.91
C CYS A 61 -2.47 6.35 11.98
N VAL A 62 -2.16 6.97 10.85
CA VAL A 62 -3.10 7.21 9.76
C VAL A 62 -2.69 6.34 8.57
N ALA A 63 -3.57 5.42 8.19
CA ALA A 63 -3.47 4.65 6.96
C ALA A 63 -4.35 5.27 5.87
N ARG A 64 -3.80 5.47 4.69
CA ARG A 64 -4.51 6.02 3.54
C ARG A 64 -4.25 5.19 2.29
N LEU A 65 -5.31 4.87 1.56
CA LEU A 65 -5.26 4.19 0.26
C LEU A 65 -6.25 4.89 -0.68
N GLY A 66 -5.71 5.62 -1.65
CA GLY A 66 -6.49 6.54 -2.49
C GLY A 66 -7.23 7.59 -1.65
N ASP A 67 -8.56 7.58 -1.74
CA ASP A 67 -9.45 8.48 -1.01
C ASP A 67 -9.91 7.93 0.35
N GLN A 68 -9.63 6.65 0.64
CA GLN A 68 -9.98 6.03 1.90
C GLN A 68 -8.91 6.33 2.96
N LYS A 69 -9.36 6.64 4.18
CA LYS A 69 -8.51 6.93 5.33
C LYS A 69 -9.00 6.12 6.54
N TYR A 70 -8.07 5.55 7.27
CA TYR A 70 -8.27 4.94 8.59
C TYR A 70 -7.31 5.57 9.58
N THR A 71 -7.79 5.85 10.79
CA THR A 71 -6.99 6.42 11.88
C THR A 71 -7.11 5.49 13.09
N THR A 72 -5.99 5.13 13.70
CA THR A 72 -5.98 4.37 14.97
C THR A 72 -6.32 5.27 16.15
N PRO A 73 -6.73 4.72 17.30
CA PRO A 73 -6.72 5.50 18.54
C PRO A 73 -5.31 6.00 18.85
N ALA A 74 -5.20 7.16 19.50
CA ALA A 74 -3.95 7.64 20.06
C ALA A 74 -3.58 6.82 21.30
N ILE A 75 -2.30 6.55 21.47
CA ILE A 75 -1.73 5.93 22.66
C ILE A 75 -0.83 6.97 23.32
N GLU A 76 -1.21 7.39 24.52
CA GLU A 76 -0.58 8.48 25.25
C GLU A 76 0.82 8.09 25.77
N ASP A 77 1.75 9.06 25.77
CA ASP A 77 3.11 8.99 26.33
C ASP A 77 3.82 7.64 26.07
N SER A 78 3.89 7.22 24.80
CA SER A 78 4.50 5.94 24.45
C SER A 78 5.51 6.01 23.32
N SER A 79 6.73 5.51 23.57
CA SER A 79 7.76 5.32 22.54
C SER A 79 7.59 4.03 21.73
N GLU A 80 6.76 3.12 22.24
CA GLU A 80 6.42 1.84 21.64
C GLU A 80 4.89 1.59 21.65
N PRO A 81 4.10 2.47 21.00
CA PRO A 81 2.65 2.38 21.03
C PRO A 81 2.18 1.07 20.39
N SER A 82 1.18 0.42 20.98
CA SER A 82 0.60 -0.83 20.51
C SER A 82 -0.91 -0.69 20.33
N TRP A 83 -1.39 -0.87 19.11
CA TRP A 83 -2.80 -0.71 18.74
C TRP A 83 -3.46 -2.08 18.55
N THR A 84 -3.81 -2.71 19.66
CA THR A 84 -4.49 -4.02 19.63
C THR A 84 -5.86 -3.89 18.96
N GLY A 85 -6.06 -4.64 17.87
CA GLY A 85 -7.33 -4.65 17.14
C GLY A 85 -7.53 -3.50 16.15
N ALA A 86 -6.49 -2.71 15.86
CA ALA A 86 -6.54 -1.71 14.80
C ALA A 86 -6.48 -2.38 13.42
N GLU A 87 -7.64 -2.81 12.93
CA GLU A 87 -7.84 -3.44 11.62
C GLU A 87 -8.79 -2.61 10.75
N HIS A 88 -8.45 -2.46 9.47
CA HIS A 88 -9.33 -1.85 8.49
C HIS A 88 -9.14 -2.50 7.12
N THR A 89 -10.24 -2.68 6.39
CA THR A 89 -10.23 -3.20 5.02
C THR A 89 -10.51 -2.06 4.04
N PHE A 90 -9.51 -1.79 3.20
CA PHE A 90 -9.59 -0.81 2.11
C PHE A 90 -10.04 -1.50 0.83
N LYS A 91 -10.89 -0.82 0.05
CA LYS A 91 -11.14 -1.20 -1.35
C LYS A 91 -9.94 -0.79 -2.21
N VAL A 92 -9.47 -1.67 -3.07
CA VAL A 92 -8.34 -1.41 -3.97
C VAL A 92 -8.90 -1.26 -5.38
N THR A 93 -8.55 -0.17 -6.06
CA THR A 93 -9.00 0.07 -7.43
C THR A 93 -8.03 -0.56 -8.42
N ASP A 94 -6.73 -0.35 -8.21
CA ASP A 94 -5.69 -0.97 -9.01
C ASP A 94 -4.54 -1.45 -8.12
N PRO A 95 -4.40 -2.77 -7.86
CA PRO A 95 -3.32 -3.29 -7.02
C PRO A 95 -1.92 -3.02 -7.58
N LYS A 96 -1.79 -2.62 -8.86
CA LYS A 96 -0.51 -2.29 -9.49
C LYS A 96 -0.13 -0.83 -9.30
N ALA A 97 -1.10 0.07 -9.24
CA ALA A 97 -0.89 1.52 -9.16
C ALA A 97 -1.14 2.08 -7.76
N ASP A 98 -2.03 1.47 -6.97
CA ASP A 98 -2.38 1.94 -5.63
C ASP A 98 -1.22 1.77 -4.66
N GLU A 99 -1.09 2.78 -3.80
CA GLU A 99 -0.06 2.84 -2.76
C GLU A 99 -0.73 3.02 -1.40
N LEU A 100 -0.30 2.23 -0.42
CA LEU A 100 -0.69 2.39 0.98
C LEU A 100 0.25 3.38 1.64
N ILE A 101 -0.28 4.51 2.10
CA ILE A 101 0.48 5.53 2.82
C ILE A 101 0.18 5.38 4.31
N LEU A 102 1.23 5.19 5.12
CA LEU A 102 1.15 5.10 6.57
C LEU A 102 1.89 6.29 7.17
N ARG A 103 1.25 7.00 8.10
CA ARG A 103 1.83 8.17 8.78
C ARG A 103 1.61 8.06 10.28
N LEU A 104 2.66 8.29 11.04
CA LEU A 104 2.59 8.47 12.49
C LEU A 104 2.50 9.96 12.78
N TRP A 105 1.64 10.28 13.74
CA TRP A 105 1.35 11.62 14.22
C TRP A 105 1.42 11.64 15.74
N ASP A 106 1.81 12.80 16.26
CA ASP A 106 1.71 13.14 17.67
C ASP A 106 0.42 13.92 17.88
N GLN A 107 -0.42 13.51 18.81
CA GLN A 107 -1.66 14.20 19.12
C GLN A 107 -1.40 15.23 20.21
N ASP A 108 -1.47 16.51 19.89
CA ASP A 108 -1.31 17.57 20.88
C ASP A 108 -2.67 18.14 21.31
N ASP A 109 -2.89 18.26 22.61
CA ASP A 109 -4.14 18.83 23.14
C ASP A 109 -4.30 20.34 22.88
N TRP A 110 -3.19 21.04 22.62
CA TRP A 110 -3.15 22.52 22.57
C TRP A 110 -2.48 23.10 21.32
N THR A 111 -1.81 22.29 20.52
CA THR A 111 -1.12 22.67 19.27
C THR A 111 -1.60 21.84 18.09
N ASP A 112 -1.21 22.21 16.86
CA ASP A 112 -1.45 21.35 15.70
C ASP A 112 -0.63 20.07 15.83
N ASP A 113 -1.25 18.92 15.55
CA ASP A 113 -0.57 17.61 15.58
C ASP A 113 0.72 17.58 14.74
N ASP A 114 1.80 17.16 15.37
CA ASP A 114 3.10 17.05 14.72
C ASP A 114 3.26 15.76 13.91
N LYS A 115 3.80 15.89 12.69
CA LYS A 115 4.09 14.72 11.84
C LYS A 115 5.35 14.03 12.32
N LEU A 116 5.18 12.90 12.99
CA LEU A 116 6.30 12.12 13.49
C LEU A 116 7.06 11.43 12.36
N ALA A 117 6.39 10.59 11.55
CA ALA A 117 7.05 9.83 10.49
C ALA A 117 6.08 9.37 9.40
N SER A 118 6.59 9.01 8.23
CA SER A 118 5.77 8.37 7.19
C SER A 118 6.49 7.29 6.39
N VAL A 119 5.72 6.38 5.81
CA VAL A 119 6.16 5.41 4.81
C VAL A 119 5.08 5.23 3.75
N THR A 120 5.50 5.13 2.50
CA THR A 120 4.64 4.74 1.38
C THR A 120 4.99 3.33 0.97
N VAL A 121 3.98 2.47 0.87
CA VAL A 121 4.14 1.06 0.54
C VAL A 121 3.39 0.74 -0.75
N LYS A 122 4.16 0.38 -1.78
CA LYS A 122 3.61 -0.08 -3.06
C LYS A 122 3.11 -1.51 -2.89
N LEU A 123 1.83 -1.77 -3.13
CA LEU A 123 1.21 -3.07 -2.86
C LEU A 123 1.91 -4.22 -3.62
N ARG A 124 2.33 -3.97 -4.86
CA ARG A 124 3.18 -4.85 -5.68
C ARG A 124 4.49 -5.26 -5.01
N ALA A 125 5.18 -4.33 -4.34
CA ALA A 125 6.53 -4.58 -3.83
C ALA A 125 6.56 -5.41 -2.53
N ILE A 126 5.42 -5.64 -1.90
CA ILE A 126 5.34 -6.33 -0.60
C ILE A 126 5.22 -7.85 -0.76
N GLY A 127 4.90 -8.35 -1.95
CA GLY A 127 4.66 -9.78 -2.18
C GLY A 127 3.44 -10.28 -1.41
N LEU A 128 2.33 -9.55 -1.53
CA LEU A 128 1.05 -9.95 -0.93
C LEU A 128 0.54 -11.23 -1.61
N LYS A 129 0.10 -12.18 -0.79
CA LYS A 129 -0.57 -13.40 -1.27
C LYS A 129 -2.04 -13.33 -0.93
N ASP A 130 -2.86 -13.75 -1.88
CA ASP A 130 -4.31 -13.75 -1.71
C ASP A 130 -4.73 -14.58 -0.49
N GLY A 131 -5.51 -13.96 0.41
CA GLY A 131 -6.03 -14.60 1.61
C GLY A 131 -5.01 -14.87 2.73
N GLU A 132 -3.73 -14.53 2.57
CA GLU A 132 -2.69 -14.77 3.59
C GLU A 132 -2.27 -13.45 4.25
N PHE A 133 -2.27 -13.41 5.60
CA PHE A 133 -1.68 -12.29 6.32
C PHE A 133 -0.16 -12.38 6.25
N ILE A 134 0.47 -11.30 5.80
CA ILE A 134 1.93 -11.14 5.86
C ILE A 134 2.28 -10.07 6.89
N SER A 135 3.14 -10.42 7.84
CA SER A 135 3.67 -9.45 8.79
C SER A 135 4.82 -8.67 8.15
N ARG A 136 4.80 -7.35 8.24
CA ARG A 136 5.83 -6.46 7.70
C ARG A 136 6.31 -5.47 8.74
N ARG A 137 7.64 -5.36 8.82
CA ARG A 137 8.31 -4.25 9.49
C ARG A 137 8.64 -3.18 8.46
N LEU A 138 7.98 -2.04 8.58
CA LEU A 138 8.13 -0.90 7.69
C LEU A 138 8.99 0.15 8.39
N ARG A 139 10.13 0.48 7.79
CA ARG A 139 10.99 1.54 8.29
C ARG A 139 10.42 2.89 7.86
N MET A 140 10.17 3.77 8.81
CA MET A 140 9.65 5.11 8.58
C MET A 140 10.73 6.15 8.82
N TYR A 141 10.64 7.26 8.09
CA TYR A 141 11.55 8.40 8.22
C TYR A 141 10.84 9.53 8.95
N LYS A 142 11.51 10.11 9.94
CA LYS A 142 10.97 11.24 10.71
C LYS A 142 10.98 12.53 9.89
N HIS A 143 9.95 13.36 10.03
CA HIS A 143 9.82 14.60 9.25
C HIS A 143 10.59 15.79 9.83
N GLU A 144 10.98 15.78 11.12
CA GLU A 144 11.68 16.92 11.75
C GLU A 144 12.87 16.55 12.67
N GLY A 145 13.85 17.47 12.73
CA GLY A 145 14.98 17.49 13.68
C GLY A 145 16.37 17.11 13.10
N ALA A 146 17.44 17.72 13.64
CA ALA A 146 18.84 17.52 13.25
C ALA A 146 19.39 16.08 13.44
N ASN A 147 18.57 15.18 14.00
CA ASN A 147 18.81 13.76 14.05
C ASN A 147 17.67 13.07 13.29
N GLN A 148 17.92 12.65 12.05
CA GLN A 148 17.03 11.79 11.26
C GLN A 148 16.88 10.43 11.97
N GLY A 149 16.12 10.42 13.05
CA GLY A 149 15.78 9.21 13.78
C GLY A 149 14.99 8.27 12.87
N ARG A 150 15.11 6.98 13.14
CA ARG A 150 14.36 5.93 12.44
C ARG A 150 13.35 5.36 13.42
N CYS A 151 12.11 5.19 12.99
CA CYS A 151 11.15 4.37 13.70
C CYS A 151 10.69 3.23 12.79
N ASP A 152 10.33 2.11 13.40
CA ASP A 152 9.83 0.94 12.70
C ASP A 152 8.34 0.79 13.05
N LEU A 153 7.50 0.55 12.05
CA LEU A 153 6.08 0.25 12.19
C LEU A 153 5.84 -1.21 11.81
N TYR A 154 5.16 -1.93 12.69
CA TYR A 154 4.80 -3.33 12.49
C TYR A 154 3.34 -3.40 12.06
N VAL A 155 3.12 -3.95 10.87
CA VAL A 155 1.78 -4.12 10.28
C VAL A 155 1.60 -5.55 9.80
N GLU A 156 0.35 -6.00 9.73
CA GLU A 156 -0.01 -7.17 8.93
C GLU A 156 -0.88 -6.72 7.76
N LEU A 157 -0.63 -7.30 6.60
CA LEU A 157 -1.33 -6.97 5.37
C LEU A 157 -1.87 -8.25 4.76
N GLN A 158 -3.11 -8.22 4.30
CA GLN A 158 -3.75 -9.33 3.59
C GLN A 158 -4.48 -8.77 2.39
N SER A 159 -4.15 -9.27 1.20
CA SER A 159 -4.89 -8.97 -0.02
C SER A 159 -6.02 -9.98 -0.23
N HIS A 160 -7.13 -9.51 -0.79
CA HIS A 160 -8.21 -10.36 -1.30
C HIS A 160 -8.53 -9.97 -2.74
N GLY A 161 -8.64 -10.98 -3.60
CA GLY A 161 -8.91 -10.86 -5.04
C GLY A 161 -7.69 -10.51 -5.90
N PHE A 162 -6.49 -10.32 -5.34
CA PHE A 162 -5.34 -9.83 -6.11
C PHE A 162 -4.91 -10.85 -7.17
N PRO A 163 -4.58 -10.42 -8.41
CA PRO A 163 -4.17 -11.35 -9.46
C PRO A 163 -2.85 -12.04 -9.07
N ALA A 164 -2.78 -13.36 -9.27
CA ALA A 164 -1.54 -14.11 -9.08
C ALA A 164 -0.43 -13.56 -9.98
N GLY A 165 0.75 -13.29 -9.42
CA GLY A 165 1.87 -12.69 -10.16
C GLY A 165 1.82 -11.16 -10.28
N ALA A 166 1.21 -10.48 -9.30
CA ALA A 166 1.33 -9.03 -9.17
C ALA A 166 2.72 -8.55 -8.71
N ASP A 167 3.71 -9.45 -8.57
CA ASP A 167 5.14 -9.14 -8.35
C ASP A 167 5.75 -8.33 -9.50
#